data_AF-A0A961ADP3-F1
#
_entry.id   AF-A0A961ADP3-F1
#
_cell.length_a   1.000
_cell.length_b   1.000
_cell.length_c   1.000
_cell.angle_alpha   90.00
_cell.angle_beta   90.00
_cell.angle_gamma   90.00
#
_symmetry.space_group_name_H-M   'P 1'
#
loop_
_entity.id
_entity.type
_entity.pdbx_description
1 polymer ?
#
loop_
_entity_poly.entity_id
_entity_poly.type
_entity_poly.pdbx_seq_one_letter_code
_entity_poly.pdbx_strand_id
1 'polypeptide(L)'
;MNIRILKRMLLSGLLLLSACGGTSNIGPNSGPTTQDNVNPVIGSISGLLDGDTVSGTVPIAASATDNKGVVAFSLRINGDQVANTAGGALSFNWITTGGADGSYTLVFTASDAAGNTTTRSYGVTVDNGGGTPATGTVGGKIYAPNGVDPISQALIYLFDSSKPDNMGTSDETEPDGSFELAGIPVGSQTFVMKKGIFEDTFTFNVQEGANTLPSGLTTFDAADAGSMLVVTGAYDVIENVLAKLGLGEVDGSGNLVLGSEIFDLVDGASKLDDADYPNFDTVFIDNRDYTGYKTIFLNCGNEWETPFFSDTDAVADLKSWVEDGGRLYCTDWSYDFCEQLWPEMVSFEDTDGSGDGFSSTPGNTNEAQLGASQSTIQADVEDAFLLSWLDGRGAANSDNTIDVADWLPSWTVINDVSDDVKVWVSGEVSFGFPTTAAQRPLTISFDAGTGSVLFSSYHTEEFASTDLTAQDRVLQYLIFEVL
;
A
#
# COMPACT_ATOMS: atom_id res chain seq x y z
N MET A 1 -4.59 -19.15 -21.56
CA MET A 1 -5.94 -19.75 -21.74
C MET A 1 -6.98 -18.61 -21.76
N ASN A 2 -7.76 -18.45 -22.83
CA ASN A 2 -8.76 -17.37 -23.02
C ASN A 2 -10.15 -17.76 -22.49
N ILE A 3 -10.97 -16.79 -22.01
CA ILE A 3 -12.44 -16.61 -22.27
C ILE A 3 -13.08 -15.55 -21.32
N ARG A 4 -13.75 -14.53 -21.89
CA ARG A 4 -15.09 -13.94 -21.54
C ARG A 4 -15.23 -12.53 -22.17
N ILE A 5 -15.63 -12.41 -23.45
CA ILE A 5 -17.00 -12.21 -24.01
C ILE A 5 -17.60 -10.80 -23.87
N LEU A 6 -17.69 -10.17 -25.04
CA LEU A 6 -18.38 -8.96 -25.48
C LEU A 6 -19.90 -9.18 -25.67
N LYS A 7 -20.78 -8.18 -25.44
CA LYS A 7 -21.99 -7.89 -26.27
C LYS A 7 -22.88 -6.73 -25.77
N ARG A 8 -23.22 -5.79 -26.69
CA ARG A 8 -24.57 -5.23 -27.03
C ARG A 8 -24.38 -4.00 -27.97
N MET A 9 -24.45 -4.13 -29.29
CA MET A 9 -25.61 -3.95 -30.23
C MET A 9 -26.31 -2.56 -30.22
N LEU A 10 -25.96 -1.70 -31.21
CA LEU A 10 -26.78 -1.13 -32.34
C LEU A 10 -28.31 -0.99 -32.12
N LEU A 11 -29.08 0.02 -32.55
CA LEU A 11 -29.08 0.91 -33.74
C LEU A 11 -30.25 1.93 -33.60
N SER A 12 -30.21 3.03 -34.39
CA SER A 12 -31.31 3.80 -35.02
C SER A 12 -31.18 5.32 -34.76
N GLY A 13 -31.45 6.25 -35.66
CA GLY A 13 -32.05 6.26 -37.00
C GLY A 13 -32.44 7.72 -37.30
N LEU A 14 -32.28 8.16 -38.54
CA LEU A 14 -32.14 9.54 -39.01
C LEU A 14 -33.48 10.14 -39.56
N LEU A 15 -33.65 11.48 -39.43
CA LEU A 15 -34.09 12.46 -40.47
C LEU A 15 -35.56 13.00 -40.61
N LEU A 16 -35.62 14.36 -40.66
CA LEU A 16 -36.43 15.36 -41.45
C LEU A 16 -37.94 15.68 -41.20
N LEU A 17 -38.15 16.91 -40.71
CA LEU A 17 -38.80 18.13 -41.29
C LEU A 17 -40.22 18.17 -41.92
N SER A 18 -40.92 19.25 -41.52
CA SER A 18 -41.73 20.22 -42.30
C SER A 18 -43.17 19.88 -42.70
N ALA A 19 -44.15 20.67 -42.22
CA ALA A 19 -44.64 21.90 -42.87
C ALA A 19 -46.10 22.21 -42.46
N CYS A 20 -46.36 23.50 -42.21
CA CYS A 20 -47.65 24.11 -41.93
C CYS A 20 -48.36 24.51 -43.25
N GLY A 21 -49.70 24.50 -43.25
CA GLY A 21 -50.48 25.23 -44.25
C GLY A 21 -51.98 24.91 -44.20
N GLY A 22 -52.80 25.89 -43.86
CA GLY A 22 -54.26 25.77 -43.94
C GLY A 22 -54.96 27.07 -43.55
N THR A 23 -55.19 27.93 -44.53
CA THR A 23 -55.94 29.19 -44.45
C THR A 23 -57.45 28.95 -44.34
N SER A 24 -58.22 29.89 -43.77
CA SER A 24 -59.50 30.39 -44.34
C SER A 24 -60.23 31.42 -43.45
N ASN A 25 -60.25 32.66 -43.97
CA ASN A 25 -61.40 33.51 -44.28
C ASN A 25 -62.24 34.26 -43.21
N ILE A 26 -62.64 35.46 -43.62
CA ILE A 26 -63.14 36.63 -42.88
C ILE A 26 -64.68 36.71 -42.89
N GLY A 27 -65.26 37.27 -41.82
CA GLY A 27 -66.56 37.95 -41.83
C GLY A 27 -66.62 39.04 -40.74
N PRO A 28 -67.11 40.27 -40.99
CA PRO A 28 -67.06 41.36 -40.03
C PRO A 28 -68.35 41.44 -39.19
N ASN A 29 -68.24 41.74 -37.89
CA ASN A 29 -69.36 42.20 -37.07
C ASN A 29 -68.87 43.20 -36.01
N SER A 30 -69.69 44.22 -35.73
CA SER A 30 -69.32 45.44 -35.01
C SER A 30 -69.75 45.41 -33.53
N GLY A 31 -68.84 45.78 -32.61
CA GLY A 31 -69.07 46.11 -31.18
C GLY A 31 -68.60 45.02 -30.19
N PRO A 32 -68.12 45.29 -28.94
CA PRO A 32 -68.12 46.51 -28.10
C PRO A 32 -66.69 47.06 -27.87
N THR A 33 -66.47 48.08 -27.02
CA THR A 33 -65.10 48.38 -26.53
C THR A 33 -64.60 47.17 -25.75
N THR A 34 -63.76 46.36 -26.39
CA THR A 34 -63.34 45.05 -25.88
C THR A 34 -62.43 45.26 -24.67
N GLN A 35 -62.93 44.91 -23.49
CA GLN A 35 -62.07 44.54 -22.37
C GLN A 35 -61.09 43.47 -22.86
N ASP A 36 -59.80 43.69 -22.61
CA ASP A 36 -58.79 42.71 -23.00
C ASP A 36 -58.95 41.45 -22.17
N ASN A 37 -59.02 40.30 -22.83
CA ASN A 37 -59.27 39.00 -22.23
C ASN A 37 -58.23 37.95 -22.66
N VAL A 38 -57.12 38.40 -23.23
CA VAL A 38 -56.02 37.55 -23.65
C VAL A 38 -54.96 37.60 -22.55
N ASN A 39 -54.49 36.43 -22.10
CA ASN A 39 -53.41 36.38 -21.13
C ASN A 39 -52.06 36.68 -21.81
N PRO A 40 -51.12 37.33 -21.11
CA PRO A 40 -49.73 37.41 -21.56
C PRO A 40 -49.13 36.03 -21.85
N VAL A 41 -48.17 35.96 -22.78
CA VAL A 41 -47.43 34.74 -23.12
C VAL A 41 -45.98 34.91 -22.66
N ILE A 42 -45.51 34.03 -21.77
CA ILE A 42 -44.09 33.98 -21.36
C ILE A 42 -43.31 33.11 -22.36
N GLY A 43 -42.34 33.71 -23.04
CA GLY A 43 -41.48 33.07 -24.05
C GLY A 43 -40.40 32.16 -23.47
N SER A 44 -39.32 31.94 -24.22
CA SER A 44 -38.17 31.17 -23.73
C SER A 44 -37.44 31.90 -22.60
N ILE A 45 -37.00 31.15 -21.60
CA ILE A 45 -36.14 31.62 -20.52
C ILE A 45 -34.72 31.16 -20.85
N SER A 46 -33.77 32.07 -20.86
CA SER A 46 -32.35 31.74 -21.05
C SER A 46 -31.62 31.70 -19.72
N GLY A 47 -30.69 30.76 -19.60
CA GLY A 47 -29.86 30.55 -18.40
C GLY A 47 -30.47 29.59 -17.38
N LEU A 48 -31.65 29.01 -17.65
CA LEU A 48 -32.29 28.01 -16.79
C LEU A 48 -33.33 27.17 -17.55
N LEU A 49 -33.30 25.85 -17.38
CA LEU A 49 -34.29 24.87 -17.82
C LEU A 49 -34.86 24.11 -16.62
N ASP A 50 -35.99 23.43 -16.84
CA ASP A 50 -36.62 22.61 -15.80
C ASP A 50 -35.78 21.34 -15.56
N GLY A 51 -35.46 21.07 -14.29
CA GLY A 51 -34.58 19.98 -13.87
C GLY A 51 -33.08 20.31 -13.84
N ASP A 52 -32.68 21.55 -14.18
CA ASP A 52 -31.27 21.93 -14.16
C ASP A 52 -30.63 21.79 -12.76
N THR A 53 -29.35 21.44 -12.73
CA THR A 53 -28.49 21.60 -11.55
C THR A 53 -27.62 22.83 -11.75
N VAL A 54 -27.65 23.76 -10.80
CA VAL A 54 -27.02 25.08 -10.91
C VAL A 54 -26.12 25.38 -9.71
N SER A 55 -25.07 26.16 -9.95
CA SER A 55 -24.10 26.59 -8.93
C SER A 55 -23.48 27.94 -9.31
N GLY A 56 -22.86 28.63 -8.35
CA GLY A 56 -22.21 29.91 -8.64
C GLY A 56 -23.20 31.06 -8.89
N THR A 57 -22.95 31.84 -9.94
CA THR A 57 -23.85 32.92 -10.39
C THR A 57 -24.57 32.50 -11.67
N VAL A 58 -25.90 32.44 -11.61
CA VAL A 58 -26.78 32.00 -12.71
C VAL A 58 -27.45 33.21 -13.38
N PRO A 59 -27.07 33.59 -14.60
CA PRO A 59 -27.70 34.71 -15.31
C PRO A 59 -29.03 34.27 -15.94
N ILE A 60 -30.14 34.77 -15.41
CA ILE A 60 -31.50 34.48 -15.88
C ILE A 60 -32.02 35.64 -16.73
N ALA A 61 -32.54 35.35 -17.91
CA ALA A 61 -33.31 36.33 -18.69
C ALA A 61 -34.59 35.70 -19.26
N ALA A 62 -35.68 36.44 -19.17
CA ALA A 62 -37.00 36.00 -19.60
C ALA A 62 -37.76 37.14 -20.30
N SER A 63 -38.62 36.77 -21.24
CA SER A 63 -39.52 37.71 -21.92
C SER A 63 -40.97 37.24 -21.91
N ALA A 64 -41.88 38.21 -21.95
CA ALA A 64 -43.31 38.01 -22.05
C ALA A 64 -43.91 39.02 -23.04
N THR A 65 -44.90 38.58 -23.80
CA THR A 65 -45.59 39.40 -24.81
C THR A 65 -47.09 39.29 -24.64
N ASP A 66 -47.81 40.33 -25.04
CA ASP A 66 -49.27 40.37 -24.97
C ASP A 66 -49.82 41.23 -26.13
N ASN A 67 -51.09 41.04 -26.53
CA ASN A 67 -51.75 41.80 -27.60
C ASN A 67 -52.01 43.27 -27.27
N LYS A 68 -52.11 43.64 -25.98
CA LYS A 68 -52.19 45.03 -25.50
C LYS A 68 -50.99 45.44 -24.62
N GLY A 69 -50.13 44.49 -24.29
CA GLY A 69 -48.83 44.73 -23.68
C GLY A 69 -48.78 44.30 -22.23
N VAL A 70 -47.60 43.82 -21.82
CA VAL A 70 -47.34 43.39 -20.44
C VAL A 70 -47.06 44.62 -19.58
N VAL A 71 -47.74 44.77 -18.45
CA VAL A 71 -47.51 45.89 -17.51
C VAL A 71 -46.60 45.52 -16.35
N ALA A 72 -46.59 44.26 -15.92
CA ALA A 72 -45.66 43.79 -14.90
C ALA A 72 -45.23 42.34 -15.14
N PHE A 73 -43.93 42.09 -14.93
CA PHE A 73 -43.34 40.76 -14.97
C PHE A 73 -42.47 40.54 -13.73
N SER A 74 -42.60 39.39 -13.07
CA SER A 74 -41.91 39.08 -11.81
C SER A 74 -41.35 37.67 -11.80
N LEU A 75 -40.29 37.47 -11.01
CA LEU A 75 -39.68 36.19 -10.68
C LEU A 75 -39.71 36.01 -9.16
N ARG A 76 -40.22 34.85 -8.72
CA ARG A 76 -40.13 34.38 -7.34
C ARG A 76 -39.27 33.13 -7.24
N ILE A 77 -38.47 33.01 -6.18
CA ILE A 77 -37.69 31.82 -5.85
C ILE A 77 -38.17 31.32 -4.48
N ASN A 78 -38.65 30.08 -4.40
CA ASN A 78 -39.25 29.49 -3.19
C ASN A 78 -40.36 30.36 -2.54
N GLY A 79 -41.07 31.13 -3.37
CA GLY A 79 -42.18 32.00 -2.94
C GLY A 79 -41.78 33.48 -2.76
N ASP A 80 -40.49 33.77 -2.56
CA ASP A 80 -39.97 35.13 -2.37
C ASP A 80 -39.76 35.83 -3.70
N GLN A 81 -40.28 37.06 -3.85
CA GLN A 81 -40.09 37.84 -5.07
C GLN A 81 -38.68 38.43 -5.10
N VAL A 82 -37.84 37.91 -5.99
CA VAL A 82 -36.43 38.31 -6.12
C VAL A 82 -36.19 39.33 -7.23
N ALA A 83 -37.10 39.41 -8.21
CA ALA A 83 -37.03 40.39 -9.28
C ALA A 83 -38.42 40.76 -9.79
N ASN A 84 -38.58 42.01 -10.23
CA ASN A 84 -39.76 42.50 -10.93
C ASN A 84 -39.39 43.66 -11.87
N THR A 85 -40.21 43.86 -12.88
CA THR A 85 -40.03 44.92 -13.88
C THR A 85 -41.38 45.40 -14.40
N ALA A 86 -41.41 46.66 -14.86
CA ALA A 86 -42.50 47.16 -15.69
C ALA A 86 -42.22 46.76 -17.14
N GLY A 87 -43.21 46.19 -17.82
CA GLY A 87 -43.02 45.65 -19.18
C GLY A 87 -42.72 44.14 -19.22
N GLY A 88 -42.44 43.66 -20.43
CA GLY A 88 -42.34 42.23 -20.73
C GLY A 88 -40.93 41.64 -20.76
N ALA A 89 -39.90 42.27 -20.17
CA ALA A 89 -38.54 41.74 -20.19
C ALA A 89 -37.87 41.85 -18.81
N LEU A 90 -37.37 40.72 -18.30
CA LEU A 90 -36.77 40.59 -16.97
C LEU A 90 -35.40 39.93 -17.07
N SER A 91 -34.40 40.52 -16.40
CA SER A 91 -33.06 39.94 -16.23
C SER A 91 -32.69 39.93 -14.75
N PHE A 92 -32.08 38.84 -14.29
CA PHE A 92 -31.70 38.64 -12.89
C PHE A 92 -30.47 37.73 -12.80
N ASN A 93 -29.43 38.16 -12.06
CA ASN A 93 -28.28 37.32 -11.75
C ASN A 93 -28.50 36.66 -10.39
N TRP A 94 -28.83 35.37 -10.39
CA TRP A 94 -29.05 34.63 -9.17
C TRP A 94 -27.71 34.12 -8.62
N ILE A 95 -27.28 34.68 -7.49
CA ILE A 95 -26.11 34.21 -6.75
C ILE A 95 -26.56 33.07 -5.84
N THR A 96 -26.12 31.84 -6.16
CA THR A 96 -26.43 30.64 -5.38
C THR A 96 -25.40 30.35 -4.30
N THR A 97 -24.20 30.94 -4.41
CA THR A 97 -23.12 30.78 -3.42
C THR A 97 -23.52 31.37 -2.07
N GLY A 98 -23.35 30.59 -1.01
CA GLY A 98 -23.75 30.95 0.36
C GLY A 98 -25.23 30.70 0.68
N GLY A 99 -26.03 30.25 -0.30
CA GLY A 99 -27.35 29.66 -0.09
C GLY A 99 -27.27 28.19 0.31
N ALA A 100 -28.39 27.60 0.75
CA ALA A 100 -28.46 26.18 1.04
C ALA A 100 -28.50 25.35 -0.26
N ASP A 101 -27.82 24.22 -0.28
CA ASP A 101 -27.95 23.25 -1.37
C ASP A 101 -29.31 22.54 -1.27
N GLY A 102 -29.88 22.14 -2.41
CA GLY A 102 -31.17 21.44 -2.48
C GLY A 102 -32.11 21.95 -3.57
N SER A 103 -33.38 21.58 -3.48
CA SER A 103 -34.38 21.92 -4.52
C SER A 103 -34.94 23.34 -4.37
N TYR A 104 -35.00 24.06 -5.48
CA TYR A 104 -35.54 25.41 -5.60
C TYR A 104 -36.64 25.47 -6.66
N THR A 105 -37.70 26.22 -6.39
CA THR A 105 -38.81 26.47 -7.32
C THR A 105 -38.79 27.91 -7.79
N LEU A 106 -38.61 28.12 -9.09
CA LEU A 106 -38.63 29.43 -9.74
C LEU A 106 -39.97 29.66 -10.43
N VAL A 107 -40.66 30.74 -10.07
CA VAL A 107 -42.00 31.07 -10.58
C VAL A 107 -41.98 32.43 -11.26
N PHE A 108 -42.19 32.43 -12.57
CA PHE A 108 -42.30 33.62 -13.40
C PHE A 108 -43.77 33.99 -13.57
N THR A 109 -44.17 35.24 -13.32
CA THR A 109 -45.56 35.71 -13.47
C THR A 109 -45.62 37.03 -14.24
N ALA A 110 -46.27 37.02 -15.40
CA ALA A 110 -46.52 38.18 -16.25
C ALA A 110 -48.00 38.59 -16.19
N SER A 111 -48.27 39.90 -16.21
CA SER A 111 -49.61 40.48 -16.13
C SER A 111 -49.79 41.67 -17.08
N ASP A 112 -51.01 41.86 -17.59
CA ASP A 112 -51.39 42.99 -18.45
C ASP A 112 -52.18 44.09 -17.69
N ALA A 113 -52.57 45.15 -18.39
CA ALA A 113 -53.33 46.28 -17.81
C ALA A 113 -54.78 45.93 -17.44
N ALA A 114 -55.34 44.85 -18.01
CA ALA A 114 -56.69 44.38 -17.77
C ALA A 114 -56.76 43.41 -16.58
N GLY A 115 -55.62 42.98 -16.05
CA GLY A 115 -55.49 42.06 -14.91
C GLY A 115 -55.36 40.59 -15.32
N ASN A 116 -55.17 40.29 -16.61
CA ASN A 116 -54.90 38.94 -17.09
C ASN A 116 -53.48 38.53 -16.73
N THR A 117 -53.28 37.26 -16.34
CA THR A 117 -51.99 36.77 -15.81
C THR A 117 -51.61 35.41 -16.38
N THR A 118 -50.31 35.21 -16.61
CA THR A 118 -49.72 33.89 -16.92
C THR A 118 -48.55 33.62 -15.98
N THR A 119 -48.48 32.36 -15.51
CA THR A 119 -47.41 31.87 -14.65
C THR A 119 -46.70 30.68 -15.28
N ARG A 120 -45.37 30.60 -15.11
CA ARG A 120 -44.55 29.41 -15.42
C ARG A 120 -43.67 29.06 -14.24
N SER A 121 -43.56 27.77 -13.95
CA SER A 121 -42.75 27.23 -12.84
C SER A 121 -41.63 26.35 -13.39
N TYR A 122 -40.47 26.41 -12.73
CA TYR A 122 -39.30 25.59 -13.00
C TYR A 122 -38.75 25.05 -11.68
N GLY A 123 -38.50 23.75 -11.61
CA GLY A 123 -37.78 23.11 -10.50
C GLY A 123 -36.31 22.94 -10.86
N VAL A 124 -35.40 23.40 -10.01
CA VAL A 124 -33.95 23.22 -10.18
C VAL A 124 -33.32 22.75 -8.89
N THR A 125 -32.12 22.18 -8.99
CA THR A 125 -31.30 21.81 -7.83
C THR A 125 -30.12 22.76 -7.72
N VAL A 126 -29.92 23.37 -6.55
CA VAL A 126 -28.70 24.12 -6.22
C VAL A 126 -27.71 23.15 -5.57
N ASP A 127 -26.50 23.13 -6.10
CA ASP A 127 -25.38 22.36 -5.55
C ASP A 127 -24.11 23.22 -5.61
N ASN A 128 -23.77 23.90 -4.51
CA ASN A 128 -22.56 24.70 -4.40
C ASN A 128 -21.35 23.91 -3.89
N GLY A 129 -21.45 22.57 -3.74
CA GLY A 129 -20.41 21.76 -3.12
C GLY A 129 -20.12 22.17 -1.67
N GLY A 130 -21.14 22.68 -0.95
CA GLY A 130 -20.97 23.50 0.26
C GLY A 130 -21.10 22.80 1.61
N GLY A 131 -21.30 21.49 1.66
CA GLY A 131 -21.03 20.73 2.88
C GLY A 131 -19.54 20.44 2.97
N THR A 132 -18.87 20.73 4.09
CA THR A 132 -17.61 20.01 4.37
C THR A 132 -17.94 18.53 4.23
N PRO A 133 -17.29 17.76 3.33
CA PRO A 133 -17.56 16.34 3.22
C PRO A 133 -17.46 15.76 4.63
N ALA A 134 -18.49 15.03 5.08
CA ALA A 134 -18.39 14.36 6.37
C ALA A 134 -17.13 13.49 6.34
N THR A 135 -16.30 13.59 7.37
CA THR A 135 -15.06 12.83 7.49
C THR A 135 -15.07 11.96 8.73
N GLY A 136 -14.31 10.88 8.66
CA GLY A 136 -13.99 10.02 9.79
C GLY A 136 -12.50 10.04 10.12
N THR A 137 -12.19 9.59 11.32
CA THR A 137 -10.86 9.11 11.71
C THR A 137 -10.89 7.59 11.64
N VAL A 138 -9.88 6.98 11.04
CA VAL A 138 -9.77 5.53 10.81
C VAL A 138 -8.49 5.05 11.47
N GLY A 139 -8.61 4.22 12.50
CA GLY A 139 -7.47 3.61 13.18
C GLY A 139 -7.55 2.09 13.17
N GLY A 140 -6.45 1.43 13.48
CA GLY A 140 -6.36 -0.03 13.51
C GLY A 140 -4.97 -0.51 13.88
N LYS A 141 -4.72 -1.79 13.63
CA LYS A 141 -3.39 -2.39 13.66
C LYS A 141 -3.14 -3.20 12.41
N ILE A 142 -1.92 -3.17 11.88
CA ILE A 142 -1.49 -4.03 10.78
C ILE A 142 -0.76 -5.25 11.33
N TYR A 143 -1.07 -6.43 10.80
CA TYR A 143 -0.51 -7.71 11.23
C TYR A 143 0.18 -8.45 10.09
N ALA A 144 1.20 -9.23 10.44
CA ALA A 144 1.81 -10.27 9.62
C ALA A 144 0.77 -11.34 9.24
N PRO A 145 1.03 -12.19 8.23
CA PRO A 145 0.06 -13.20 7.77
C PRO A 145 -0.45 -14.17 8.84
N ASN A 146 0.29 -14.39 9.93
CA ASN A 146 -0.19 -15.16 11.08
C ASN A 146 -1.33 -14.48 11.87
N GLY A 147 -1.62 -13.21 11.61
CA GLY A 147 -2.69 -12.43 12.25
C GLY A 147 -2.43 -12.08 13.72
N VAL A 148 -1.21 -12.30 14.22
CA VAL A 148 -0.84 -12.13 15.64
C VAL A 148 0.29 -11.11 15.81
N ASP A 149 1.29 -11.16 14.95
CA ASP A 149 2.46 -10.29 15.05
C ASP A 149 2.20 -8.98 14.30
N PRO A 150 2.28 -7.81 14.97
CA PRO A 150 2.06 -6.53 14.34
C PRO A 150 3.25 -6.18 13.45
N ILE A 151 2.97 -5.43 12.40
CA ILE A 151 4.01 -4.89 11.53
C ILE A 151 4.33 -3.47 11.97
N SER A 152 5.58 -3.25 12.36
CA SER A 152 6.13 -1.92 12.65
C SER A 152 6.43 -1.17 11.36
N GLN A 153 6.21 0.14 11.35
CA GLN A 153 6.55 1.02 10.22
C GLN A 153 5.99 0.55 8.87
N ALA A 154 4.80 -0.05 8.87
CA ALA A 154 4.03 -0.33 7.66
C ALA A 154 3.34 0.95 7.22
N LEU A 155 3.48 1.29 5.94
CA LEU A 155 2.79 2.41 5.33
C LEU A 155 1.32 2.03 5.10
N ILE A 156 0.38 2.89 5.49
CA ILE A 156 -1.03 2.76 5.13
C ILE A 156 -1.55 4.08 4.58
N TYR A 157 -2.30 4.01 3.48
CA TYR A 157 -2.82 5.21 2.84
C TYR A 157 -4.15 5.01 2.11
N LEU A 158 -4.86 6.10 1.90
CA LEU A 158 -6.05 6.16 1.06
C LEU A 158 -5.64 6.20 -0.42
N PHE A 159 -6.13 5.30 -1.26
CA PHE A 159 -5.87 5.34 -2.70
C PHE A 159 -6.51 6.59 -3.33
N ASP A 160 -5.72 7.39 -4.06
CA ASP A 160 -6.15 8.61 -4.72
C ASP A 160 -5.59 8.72 -6.14
N SER A 161 -6.35 8.24 -7.13
CA SER A 161 -5.95 8.27 -8.55
C SER A 161 -5.73 9.66 -9.14
N SER A 162 -6.04 10.74 -8.41
CA SER A 162 -5.76 12.10 -8.86
C SER A 162 -4.31 12.51 -8.62
N LYS A 163 -3.57 11.80 -7.76
CA LYS A 163 -2.16 12.05 -7.49
C LYS A 163 -1.24 11.18 -8.36
N PRO A 164 -0.03 11.66 -8.70
CA PRO A 164 0.90 10.92 -9.57
C PRO A 164 1.34 9.55 -9.02
N ASP A 165 1.39 9.41 -7.70
CA ASP A 165 1.76 8.20 -6.95
C ASP A 165 0.53 7.40 -6.49
N ASN A 166 -0.68 7.87 -6.83
CA ASN A 166 -1.95 7.37 -6.33
C ASN A 166 -2.11 7.37 -4.79
N MET A 167 -1.33 8.18 -4.06
CA MET A 167 -1.28 8.14 -2.59
C MET A 167 -1.97 9.34 -1.95
N GLY A 168 -3.08 9.10 -1.26
CA GLY A 168 -3.90 10.08 -0.54
C GLY A 168 -3.34 10.47 0.82
N THR A 169 -4.22 10.55 1.83
CA THR A 169 -3.81 10.66 3.25
C THR A 169 -3.12 9.36 3.66
N SER A 170 -2.00 9.46 4.35
CA SER A 170 -1.18 8.32 4.76
C SER A 170 -0.76 8.43 6.22
N ASP A 171 -0.37 7.29 6.79
CA ASP A 171 0.23 7.12 8.11
C ASP A 171 1.19 5.92 8.08
N GLU A 172 2.07 5.83 9.06
CA GLU A 172 2.97 4.69 9.26
C GLU A 172 2.69 4.06 10.63
N THR A 173 2.74 2.74 10.71
CA THR A 173 2.44 2.07 11.98
C THR A 173 3.53 2.29 13.02
N GLU A 174 3.08 2.49 14.26
CA GLU A 174 3.92 2.45 15.46
C GLU A 174 4.50 1.04 15.68
N PRO A 175 5.50 0.84 16.57
CA PRO A 175 6.08 -0.47 16.85
C PRO A 175 5.06 -1.54 17.29
N ASP A 176 3.92 -1.15 17.82
CA ASP A 176 2.86 -2.09 18.20
C ASP A 176 1.85 -2.39 17.07
N GLY A 177 2.15 -1.91 15.87
CA GLY A 177 1.37 -2.03 14.63
C GLY A 177 0.24 -1.01 14.49
N SER A 178 0.04 -0.10 15.45
CA SER A 178 -1.09 0.83 15.41
C SER A 178 -0.88 2.02 14.48
N PHE A 179 -1.96 2.53 13.90
CA PHE A 179 -2.00 3.72 13.06
C PHE A 179 -3.31 4.50 13.25
N GLU A 180 -3.34 5.77 12.84
CA GLU A 180 -4.52 6.62 12.81
C GLU A 180 -4.52 7.62 11.63
N LEU A 181 -5.48 7.43 10.72
CA LEU A 181 -5.74 8.33 9.59
C LEU A 181 -6.92 9.27 9.89
N ALA A 182 -6.68 10.58 9.95
CA ALA A 182 -7.72 11.58 10.15
C ALA A 182 -8.22 12.20 8.83
N GLY A 183 -9.46 12.70 8.83
CA GLY A 183 -10.00 13.47 7.70
C GLY A 183 -10.38 12.61 6.48
N ILE A 184 -10.65 11.32 6.69
CA ILE A 184 -11.00 10.39 5.61
C ILE A 184 -12.46 10.60 5.19
N PRO A 185 -12.78 10.77 3.90
CA PRO A 185 -14.16 10.97 3.45
C PRO A 185 -15.10 9.81 3.84
N VAL A 186 -16.30 10.14 4.32
CA VAL A 186 -17.35 9.16 4.62
C VAL A 186 -17.78 8.42 3.35
N GLY A 187 -18.08 7.13 3.50
CA GLY A 187 -18.46 6.24 2.41
C GLY A 187 -17.41 5.17 2.12
N SER A 188 -17.57 4.46 1.00
CA SER A 188 -16.66 3.41 0.58
C SER A 188 -15.31 4.01 0.15
N GLN A 189 -14.28 3.72 0.93
CA GLN A 189 -12.90 4.14 0.67
C GLN A 189 -12.02 2.94 0.37
N THR A 190 -10.97 3.14 -0.43
CA THR A 190 -9.97 2.12 -0.74
C THR A 190 -8.68 2.46 -0.01
N PHE A 191 -8.19 1.54 0.80
CA PHE A 191 -6.93 1.65 1.52
C PHE A 191 -5.91 0.72 0.90
N VAL A 192 -4.65 1.16 0.92
CA VAL A 192 -3.49 0.35 0.55
C VAL A 192 -2.57 0.31 1.76
N MET A 193 -2.07 -0.87 2.09
CA MET A 193 -1.04 -1.08 3.10
C MET A 193 0.19 -1.70 2.46
N LYS A 194 1.38 -1.23 2.83
CA LYS A 194 2.66 -1.67 2.26
C LYS A 194 3.74 -1.82 3.31
N LYS A 195 4.54 -2.87 3.19
CA LYS A 195 5.80 -3.04 3.93
C LYS A 195 6.70 -4.03 3.19
N GLY A 196 7.94 -3.64 2.90
CA GLY A 196 8.85 -4.49 2.14
C GLY A 196 8.25 -4.91 0.79
N ILE A 197 8.20 -6.22 0.55
CA ILE A 197 7.57 -6.82 -0.63
C ILE A 197 6.05 -6.98 -0.53
N PHE A 198 5.46 -6.74 0.65
CA PHE A 198 4.04 -6.96 0.91
C PHE A 198 3.23 -5.71 0.57
N GLU A 199 2.16 -5.89 -0.20
CA GLU A 199 1.25 -4.82 -0.59
C GLU A 199 -0.17 -5.34 -0.73
N ASP A 200 -1.05 -4.82 0.13
CA ASP A 200 -2.46 -5.21 0.14
C ASP A 200 -3.38 -4.03 -0.08
N THR A 201 -4.50 -4.29 -0.76
CA THR A 201 -5.53 -3.29 -1.02
C THR A 201 -6.91 -3.79 -0.58
N PHE A 202 -7.60 -3.00 0.23
CA PHE A 202 -8.94 -3.34 0.69
C PHE A 202 -9.88 -2.13 0.66
N THR A 203 -11.18 -2.40 0.78
CA THR A 203 -12.20 -1.35 0.86
C THR A 203 -12.88 -1.36 2.22
N PHE A 204 -13.20 -0.18 2.73
CA PHE A 204 -13.91 0.00 3.99
C PHE A 204 -14.89 1.16 3.91
N ASN A 205 -16.08 0.97 4.48
CA ASN A 205 -17.13 1.99 4.48
C ASN A 205 -17.00 2.90 5.71
N VAL A 206 -16.25 4.00 5.55
CA VAL A 206 -15.96 4.97 6.61
C VAL A 206 -17.24 5.69 7.05
N GLN A 207 -17.48 5.69 8.36
CA GLN A 207 -18.55 6.47 9.00
C GLN A 207 -18.00 7.81 9.51
N GLU A 208 -18.89 8.76 9.78
CA GLU A 208 -18.51 10.02 10.44
C GLU A 208 -17.98 9.75 11.85
N GLY A 209 -16.89 10.43 12.24
CA GLY A 209 -16.24 10.22 13.54
C GLY A 209 -15.27 9.04 13.55
N ALA A 210 -15.13 8.37 14.70
CA ALA A 210 -14.12 7.32 14.90
C ALA A 210 -14.53 5.98 14.27
N ASN A 211 -13.61 5.36 13.54
CA ASN A 211 -13.74 4.06 12.92
C ASN A 211 -12.54 3.19 13.32
N THR A 212 -12.79 1.90 13.55
CA THR A 212 -11.74 0.90 13.79
C THR A 212 -11.76 -0.12 12.67
N LEU A 213 -10.64 -0.28 11.97
CA LEU A 213 -10.49 -1.30 10.95
C LEU A 213 -10.41 -2.70 11.60
N PRO A 214 -11.22 -3.68 11.15
CA PRO A 214 -11.10 -5.06 11.60
C PRO A 214 -9.75 -5.67 11.19
N SER A 215 -9.13 -6.46 12.08
CA SER A 215 -7.84 -7.11 11.79
C SER A 215 -7.88 -8.00 10.55
N GLY A 216 -9.01 -8.63 10.24
CA GLY A 216 -9.17 -9.43 9.02
C GLY A 216 -9.10 -8.63 7.70
N LEU A 217 -9.10 -7.29 7.74
CA LEU A 217 -8.80 -6.44 6.59
C LEU A 217 -7.37 -5.88 6.63
N THR A 218 -6.72 -5.92 7.79
CA THR A 218 -5.41 -5.31 8.05
C THR A 218 -4.40 -6.37 8.48
N THR A 219 -4.52 -7.58 7.94
CA THR A 219 -3.54 -8.67 8.05
C THR A 219 -3.03 -8.90 6.63
N PHE A 220 -1.70 -8.85 6.44
CA PHE A 220 -1.13 -9.08 5.12
C PHE A 220 -1.49 -10.48 4.59
N ASP A 221 -1.86 -10.57 3.32
CA ASP A 221 -2.08 -11.84 2.65
C ASP A 221 -0.74 -12.57 2.51
N ALA A 222 -0.74 -13.84 2.92
CA ALA A 222 0.42 -14.70 2.79
C ALA A 222 0.81 -14.86 1.31
N ALA A 223 -0.16 -14.82 0.39
CA ALA A 223 0.08 -14.99 -1.05
C ALA A 223 1.09 -13.98 -1.63
N ASP A 224 1.24 -12.80 -1.02
CA ASP A 224 2.22 -11.80 -1.44
C ASP A 224 3.66 -12.22 -1.16
N ALA A 225 3.88 -13.15 -0.22
CA ALA A 225 5.18 -13.76 0.06
C ALA A 225 5.60 -14.84 -0.96
N GLY A 226 4.76 -15.20 -1.93
CA GLY A 226 5.02 -16.26 -2.92
C GLY A 226 6.18 -16.01 -3.89
N SER A 227 7.05 -15.06 -3.57
CA SER A 227 8.27 -14.71 -4.30
C SER A 227 9.54 -14.91 -3.44
N MET A 228 9.45 -15.73 -2.39
CA MET A 228 10.59 -16.12 -1.56
C MET A 228 11.12 -17.50 -1.98
N LEU A 229 12.45 -17.63 -2.00
CA LEU A 229 13.18 -18.89 -2.17
C LEU A 229 13.99 -19.17 -0.91
N VAL A 230 13.88 -20.37 -0.34
CA VAL A 230 14.57 -20.73 0.90
C VAL A 230 15.43 -21.96 0.67
N VAL A 231 16.75 -21.80 0.82
CA VAL A 231 17.72 -22.89 0.76
C VAL A 231 17.91 -23.44 2.17
N THR A 232 17.59 -24.72 2.37
CA THR A 232 17.77 -25.36 3.68
C THR A 232 19.25 -25.47 4.04
N GLY A 233 19.58 -25.22 5.30
CA GLY A 233 20.95 -25.28 5.83
C GLY A 233 21.18 -26.48 6.72
N ALA A 234 22.43 -26.67 7.14
CA ALA A 234 22.80 -27.71 8.10
C ALA A 234 22.29 -27.40 9.53
N TYR A 235 22.27 -26.13 9.92
CA TYR A 235 22.02 -25.72 11.31
C TYR A 235 20.75 -24.88 11.48
N ASP A 236 20.50 -23.89 10.61
CA ASP A 236 19.28 -23.08 10.70
C ASP A 236 18.09 -23.76 10.03
N VAL A 237 16.91 -23.48 10.59
CA VAL A 237 15.62 -23.94 10.08
C VAL A 237 14.69 -22.72 9.88
N ILE A 238 15.16 -21.72 9.12
CA ILE A 238 14.42 -20.46 8.87
C ILE A 238 13.03 -20.73 8.28
N GLU A 239 12.86 -21.79 7.50
CA GLU A 239 11.58 -22.23 6.97
C GLU A 239 10.51 -22.44 8.06
N ASN A 240 10.90 -22.83 9.28
CA ASN A 240 9.98 -22.92 10.42
C ASN A 240 9.55 -21.53 10.92
N VAL A 241 10.48 -20.57 10.98
CA VAL A 241 10.16 -19.18 11.37
C VAL A 241 9.19 -18.55 10.38
N LEU A 242 9.40 -18.79 9.08
CA LEU A 242 8.50 -18.35 8.01
C LEU A 242 7.12 -19.02 8.14
N ALA A 243 7.07 -20.31 8.41
CA ALA A 243 5.80 -21.01 8.66
C ALA A 243 5.04 -20.40 9.85
N LYS A 244 5.74 -20.09 10.96
CA LYS A 244 5.15 -19.42 12.13
C LYS A 244 4.70 -17.98 11.87
N LEU A 245 5.25 -17.33 10.84
CA LEU A 245 4.76 -16.04 10.32
C LEU A 245 3.49 -16.17 9.47
N GLY A 246 2.97 -17.39 9.28
CA GLY A 246 1.78 -17.66 8.48
C GLY A 246 2.09 -17.97 7.02
N LEU A 247 3.36 -18.24 6.68
CA LEU A 247 3.79 -18.58 5.31
C LEU A 247 3.79 -20.09 5.04
N GLY A 248 3.19 -20.86 5.93
CA GLY A 248 3.04 -22.32 5.86
C GLY A 248 2.29 -22.83 7.10
N GLU A 249 1.88 -24.09 7.08
CA GLU A 249 1.30 -24.74 8.25
C GLU A 249 2.40 -25.24 9.19
N VAL A 250 2.16 -25.17 10.49
CA VAL A 250 3.11 -25.60 11.53
C VAL A 250 2.57 -26.81 12.28
N ASP A 251 3.40 -27.83 12.48
CA ASP A 251 3.05 -29.03 13.23
C ASP A 251 3.03 -28.80 14.75
N GLY A 252 2.66 -29.83 15.53
CA GLY A 252 2.58 -29.72 16.99
C GLY A 252 3.93 -29.50 17.70
N SER A 253 5.05 -29.59 16.99
CA SER A 253 6.40 -29.36 17.50
C SER A 253 7.00 -28.04 17.04
N GLY A 254 6.29 -27.28 16.19
CA GLY A 254 6.79 -26.02 15.64
C GLY A 254 7.46 -26.14 14.27
N ASN A 255 7.44 -27.31 13.63
CA ASN A 255 8.05 -27.48 12.30
C ASN A 255 7.09 -27.08 11.18
N LEU A 256 7.63 -26.58 10.08
CA LEU A 256 6.91 -26.51 8.82
C LEU A 256 6.38 -27.89 8.41
N VAL A 257 5.10 -27.96 8.06
CA VAL A 257 4.52 -29.11 7.38
C VAL A 257 4.88 -29.02 5.91
N LEU A 258 5.85 -29.81 5.46
CA LEU A 258 6.32 -29.81 4.07
C LEU A 258 5.15 -29.96 3.06
N GLY A 259 5.17 -29.14 2.01
CA GLY A 259 4.15 -29.00 0.98
C GLY A 259 3.03 -28.01 1.34
N SER A 260 3.11 -27.34 2.50
CA SER A 260 2.16 -26.29 2.91
C SER A 260 2.73 -24.88 2.78
N GLU A 261 4.05 -24.77 2.65
CA GLU A 261 4.76 -23.53 2.38
C GLU A 261 4.22 -22.84 1.13
N ILE A 262 4.21 -21.51 1.20
CA ILE A 262 3.86 -20.65 0.05
C ILE A 262 5.10 -20.06 -0.62
N PHE A 263 6.28 -20.39 -0.11
CA PHE A 263 7.59 -20.09 -0.67
C PHE A 263 8.22 -21.34 -1.27
N ASP A 264 9.17 -21.18 -2.18
CA ASP A 264 9.86 -22.30 -2.79
C ASP A 264 11.02 -22.77 -1.90
N LEU A 265 11.12 -24.08 -1.69
CA LEU A 265 12.18 -24.72 -0.91
C LEU A 265 13.22 -25.38 -1.83
N VAL A 266 14.49 -25.22 -1.48
CA VAL A 266 15.64 -25.82 -2.17
C VAL A 266 16.45 -26.63 -1.18
N ASP A 267 16.78 -27.87 -1.54
CA ASP A 267 17.62 -28.73 -0.71
C ASP A 267 19.10 -28.31 -0.81
N GLY A 268 19.55 -27.58 0.21
CA GLY A 268 20.96 -27.19 0.38
C GLY A 268 21.76 -28.15 1.27
N ALA A 269 21.10 -29.01 2.07
CA ALA A 269 21.75 -29.76 3.15
C ALA A 269 21.41 -31.26 3.15
N SER A 270 20.89 -31.79 2.03
CA SER A 270 20.40 -33.18 1.89
C SER A 270 19.33 -33.54 2.94
N LYS A 271 18.47 -32.58 3.26
CA LYS A 271 17.41 -32.72 4.27
C LYS A 271 16.02 -32.95 3.67
N LEU A 272 15.87 -32.74 2.36
CA LEU A 272 14.60 -32.87 1.65
C LEU A 272 14.64 -34.07 0.69
N ASP A 273 13.47 -34.43 0.13
CA ASP A 273 13.41 -35.40 -0.95
C ASP A 273 13.63 -34.68 -2.28
N ASP A 274 14.76 -34.95 -2.94
CA ASP A 274 15.15 -34.37 -4.24
C ASP A 274 14.09 -34.59 -5.35
N ALA A 275 13.16 -35.54 -5.17
CA ALA A 275 12.06 -35.76 -6.12
C ALA A 275 11.00 -34.65 -6.05
N ASP A 276 10.82 -34.04 -4.88
CA ASP A 276 9.82 -33.03 -4.59
C ASP A 276 10.43 -31.62 -4.50
N TYR A 277 11.70 -31.52 -4.06
CA TYR A 277 12.43 -30.27 -3.85
C TYR A 277 13.74 -30.28 -4.64
N PRO A 278 14.03 -29.30 -5.50
CA PRO A 278 15.30 -29.27 -6.24
C PRO A 278 16.47 -29.02 -5.29
N ASN A 279 17.63 -29.60 -5.59
CA ASN A 279 18.86 -29.29 -4.87
C ASN A 279 19.45 -27.94 -5.29
N PHE A 280 20.38 -27.43 -4.47
CA PHE A 280 21.05 -26.14 -4.69
C PHE A 280 21.65 -26.00 -6.10
N ASP A 281 22.47 -26.98 -6.53
CA ASP A 281 23.16 -26.93 -7.82
C ASP A 281 22.19 -26.76 -8.99
N THR A 282 21.03 -27.44 -8.93
CA THR A 282 20.00 -27.35 -9.97
C THR A 282 19.52 -25.91 -10.14
N VAL A 283 19.36 -25.16 -9.05
CA VAL A 283 18.80 -23.80 -9.07
C VAL A 283 19.88 -22.76 -9.33
N PHE A 284 20.99 -22.81 -8.59
CA PHE A 284 21.99 -21.75 -8.53
C PHE A 284 23.17 -21.94 -9.49
N ILE A 285 23.36 -23.14 -10.05
CA ILE A 285 24.46 -23.42 -10.98
C ILE A 285 23.90 -23.81 -12.35
N ASP A 286 23.00 -24.78 -12.43
CA ASP A 286 22.51 -25.30 -13.71
C ASP A 286 21.48 -24.37 -14.39
N ASN A 287 20.49 -23.87 -13.63
CA ASN A 287 19.39 -23.06 -14.18
C ASN A 287 19.64 -21.56 -14.11
N ARG A 288 20.10 -21.06 -12.94
CA ARG A 288 20.38 -19.64 -12.65
C ARG A 288 19.22 -18.69 -13.00
N ASP A 289 18.00 -19.15 -12.76
CA ASP A 289 16.78 -18.36 -13.03
C ASP A 289 16.17 -17.88 -11.71
N TYR A 290 16.32 -16.59 -11.45
CA TYR A 290 15.79 -15.92 -10.27
C TYR A 290 14.58 -15.02 -10.59
N THR A 291 14.05 -15.06 -11.82
CA THR A 291 13.10 -14.04 -12.35
C THR A 291 11.74 -14.00 -11.64
N GLY A 292 11.41 -14.99 -10.82
CA GLY A 292 10.20 -15.05 -9.99
C GLY A 292 10.40 -14.61 -8.54
N TYR A 293 11.65 -14.50 -8.08
CA TYR A 293 11.95 -14.28 -6.67
C TYR A 293 12.28 -12.82 -6.37
N LYS A 294 11.83 -12.36 -5.21
CA LYS A 294 12.19 -11.09 -4.58
C LYS A 294 13.17 -11.28 -3.45
N THR A 295 13.11 -12.42 -2.78
CA THR A 295 13.94 -12.71 -1.62
C THR A 295 14.51 -14.12 -1.70
N ILE A 296 15.80 -14.27 -1.43
CA ILE A 296 16.49 -15.55 -1.30
C ILE A 296 17.05 -15.65 0.12
N PHE A 297 16.74 -16.76 0.79
CA PHE A 297 17.27 -17.13 2.10
C PHE A 297 18.30 -18.24 1.91
N LEU A 298 19.49 -18.02 2.43
CA LEU A 298 20.59 -18.97 2.49
C LEU A 298 20.84 -19.30 3.95
N ASN A 299 20.22 -20.38 4.43
CA ASN A 299 20.42 -20.86 5.79
C ASN A 299 21.88 -21.28 6.02
N CYS A 300 22.29 -21.35 7.29
CA CYS A 300 23.65 -21.72 7.65
C CYS A 300 24.03 -23.12 7.14
N GLY A 301 25.07 -23.15 6.33
CA GLY A 301 25.69 -24.33 5.77
C GLY A 301 26.78 -23.89 4.79
N ASN A 302 27.62 -24.84 4.37
CA ASN A 302 28.68 -24.61 3.39
C ASN A 302 28.77 -25.71 2.32
N GLU A 303 27.80 -26.63 2.29
CA GLU A 303 27.78 -27.82 1.45
C GLU A 303 27.81 -27.49 -0.05
N TRP A 304 27.32 -26.30 -0.40
CA TRP A 304 27.06 -25.82 -1.75
C TRP A 304 28.03 -24.72 -2.20
N GLU A 305 28.90 -24.23 -1.31
CA GLU A 305 29.75 -23.06 -1.58
C GLU A 305 30.86 -23.35 -2.60
N THR A 306 31.57 -24.46 -2.42
CA THR A 306 32.71 -24.81 -3.30
C THR A 306 32.30 -24.90 -4.78
N PRO A 307 31.25 -25.66 -5.18
CA PRO A 307 30.84 -25.68 -6.58
C PRO A 307 30.32 -24.32 -7.05
N PHE A 308 29.56 -23.59 -6.23
CA PHE A 308 29.03 -22.27 -6.60
C PHE A 308 30.13 -21.23 -6.86
N PHE A 309 31.04 -21.03 -5.92
CA PHE A 309 32.12 -20.03 -6.06
C PHE A 309 33.16 -20.42 -7.11
N SER A 310 33.16 -21.68 -7.57
CA SER A 310 33.97 -22.09 -8.72
C SER A 310 33.36 -21.71 -10.08
N ASP A 311 32.06 -21.42 -10.12
CA ASP A 311 31.34 -20.96 -11.31
C ASP A 311 31.20 -19.44 -11.32
N THR A 312 32.04 -18.77 -12.12
CA THR A 312 32.06 -17.30 -12.20
C THR A 312 30.77 -16.71 -12.78
N ASP A 313 30.04 -17.47 -13.60
CA ASP A 313 28.76 -17.00 -14.16
C ASP A 313 27.68 -17.08 -13.08
N ALA A 314 27.66 -18.15 -12.27
CA ALA A 314 26.74 -18.28 -11.14
C ALA A 314 26.88 -17.15 -10.11
N VAL A 315 28.12 -16.82 -9.73
CA VAL A 315 28.42 -15.69 -8.83
C VAL A 315 27.95 -14.37 -9.43
N ALA A 316 28.23 -14.13 -10.72
CA ALA A 316 27.84 -12.90 -11.40
C ALA A 316 26.31 -12.76 -11.53
N ASP A 317 25.60 -13.85 -11.85
CA ASP A 317 24.15 -13.86 -12.01
C ASP A 317 23.45 -13.57 -10.67
N LEU A 318 23.89 -14.18 -9.56
CA LEU A 318 23.33 -13.90 -8.23
C LEU A 318 23.60 -12.45 -7.80
N LYS A 319 24.83 -11.98 -7.97
CA LYS A 319 25.18 -10.59 -7.64
C LYS A 319 24.34 -9.60 -8.44
N SER A 320 24.20 -9.81 -9.76
CA SER A 320 23.38 -8.96 -10.62
C SER A 320 21.90 -8.98 -10.20
N TRP A 321 21.36 -10.14 -9.82
CA TRP A 321 19.98 -10.24 -9.36
C TRP A 321 19.73 -9.42 -8.08
N VAL A 322 20.66 -9.47 -7.11
CA VAL A 322 20.56 -8.61 -5.92
C VAL A 322 20.67 -7.14 -6.31
N GLU A 323 21.67 -6.77 -7.12
CA GLU A 323 21.86 -5.37 -7.57
C GLU A 323 20.65 -4.80 -8.32
N ASP A 324 19.90 -5.65 -9.03
CA ASP A 324 18.67 -5.32 -9.76
C ASP A 324 17.38 -5.36 -8.91
N GLY A 325 17.50 -5.46 -7.58
CA GLY A 325 16.39 -5.33 -6.64
C GLY A 325 16.03 -6.60 -5.87
N GLY A 326 16.80 -7.68 -6.04
CA GLY A 326 16.71 -8.89 -5.24
C GLY A 326 17.20 -8.66 -3.79
N ARG A 327 16.68 -9.45 -2.87
CA ARG A 327 16.99 -9.35 -1.43
C ARG A 327 17.61 -10.66 -0.96
N LEU A 328 18.81 -10.61 -0.42
CA LEU A 328 19.54 -11.80 -0.01
C LEU A 328 19.67 -11.82 1.51
N TYR A 329 19.35 -12.94 2.14
CA TYR A 329 19.65 -13.17 3.54
C TYR A 329 20.56 -14.38 3.69
N CYS A 330 21.72 -14.17 4.29
CA CYS A 330 22.68 -15.21 4.61
C CYS A 330 22.81 -15.35 6.13
N THR A 331 22.93 -16.56 6.64
CA THR A 331 23.21 -16.80 8.06
C THR A 331 24.48 -17.57 8.30
N ASP A 332 25.20 -17.13 9.32
CA ASP A 332 26.37 -17.75 9.91
C ASP A 332 27.37 -18.30 8.88
N TRP A 333 27.44 -19.61 8.63
CA TRP A 333 28.46 -20.18 7.74
C TRP A 333 28.26 -19.84 6.25
N SER A 334 27.08 -19.37 5.84
CA SER A 334 26.84 -18.90 4.46
C SER A 334 27.38 -17.50 4.17
N TYR A 335 28.18 -16.93 5.07
CA TYR A 335 28.73 -15.58 4.99
C TYR A 335 29.57 -15.32 3.74
N ASP A 336 30.13 -16.37 3.11
CA ASP A 336 30.88 -16.25 1.88
C ASP A 336 30.03 -15.57 0.78
N PHE A 337 28.70 -15.70 0.83
CA PHE A 337 27.80 -14.98 -0.09
C PHE A 337 27.77 -13.46 0.13
N CYS A 338 28.08 -13.00 1.34
CA CYS A 338 28.26 -11.57 1.61
C CYS A 338 29.68 -11.14 1.25
N GLU A 339 30.70 -11.86 1.72
CA GLU A 339 32.10 -11.49 1.55
C GLU A 339 32.57 -11.59 0.10
N GLN A 340 32.26 -12.69 -0.60
CA GLN A 340 32.74 -12.91 -1.96
C GLN A 340 32.04 -11.99 -2.97
N LEU A 341 30.78 -11.62 -2.72
CA LEU A 341 30.02 -10.74 -3.62
C LEU A 341 30.25 -9.26 -3.29
N TRP A 342 30.37 -8.87 -2.03
CA TRP A 342 30.53 -7.46 -1.61
C TRP A 342 31.61 -7.29 -0.52
N PRO A 343 32.89 -7.61 -0.83
CA PRO A 343 33.99 -7.54 0.15
C PRO A 343 34.27 -6.12 0.68
N GLU A 344 33.78 -5.09 -0.01
CA GLU A 344 33.88 -3.70 0.42
C GLU A 344 32.93 -3.33 1.56
N MET A 345 31.89 -4.13 1.81
CA MET A 345 30.83 -3.79 2.77
C MET A 345 31.11 -4.36 4.15
N VAL A 346 31.55 -5.61 4.23
CA VAL A 346 31.77 -6.33 5.49
C VAL A 346 33.07 -7.10 5.42
N SER A 347 33.86 -7.03 6.50
CA SER A 347 35.04 -7.86 6.72
C SER A 347 34.76 -8.83 7.86
N PHE A 348 35.17 -10.08 7.69
CA PHE A 348 35.05 -11.13 8.69
C PHE A 348 36.41 -11.43 9.33
N GLU A 349 36.41 -12.07 10.49
CA GLU A 349 37.66 -12.48 11.14
C GLU A 349 38.33 -13.60 10.33
N ASP A 350 39.52 -13.38 9.77
CA ASP A 350 40.25 -14.39 9.00
C ASP A 350 41.43 -15.01 9.76
N THR A 351 41.97 -16.12 9.23
CA THR A 351 43.16 -16.79 9.81
C THR A 351 44.43 -16.57 9.01
N ASP A 352 44.32 -16.17 7.75
CA ASP A 352 45.48 -15.99 6.88
C ASP A 352 46.27 -14.70 7.19
N GLY A 353 45.73 -13.83 8.05
CA GLY A 353 46.38 -12.60 8.47
C GLY A 353 46.52 -11.61 7.33
N SER A 354 45.67 -11.73 6.30
CA SER A 354 45.59 -10.78 5.19
C SER A 354 45.24 -9.38 5.70
N GLY A 355 44.62 -9.28 6.88
CA GLY A 355 44.25 -8.00 7.49
C GLY A 355 43.42 -7.18 6.50
N ASP A 356 42.53 -7.87 5.79
CA ASP A 356 41.92 -7.39 4.56
C ASP A 356 41.08 -6.14 4.74
N GLY A 357 40.60 -5.86 5.96
CA GLY A 357 39.94 -4.62 6.39
C GLY A 357 39.41 -3.77 5.23
N PHE A 358 38.15 -3.96 4.82
CA PHE A 358 37.55 -3.36 3.62
C PHE A 358 38.46 -3.40 2.39
N SER A 359 38.55 -4.56 1.75
CA SER A 359 39.32 -4.76 0.53
C SER A 359 38.39 -4.88 -0.68
N SER A 360 38.88 -4.44 -1.84
CA SER A 360 38.24 -4.74 -3.14
C SER A 360 38.46 -6.18 -3.62
N THR A 361 39.16 -6.98 -2.84
CA THR A 361 39.43 -8.41 -3.07
C THR A 361 38.94 -9.16 -1.83
N PRO A 362 38.03 -10.13 -1.99
CA PRO A 362 37.51 -10.88 -0.85
C PRO A 362 38.59 -11.76 -0.21
N GLY A 363 38.37 -12.08 1.07
CA GLY A 363 39.11 -13.13 1.77
C GLY A 363 38.90 -14.52 1.15
N ASN A 364 39.59 -15.52 1.68
CA ASN A 364 39.34 -16.90 1.25
C ASN A 364 38.01 -17.40 1.82
N THR A 365 37.30 -18.21 1.05
CA THR A 365 36.08 -18.87 1.50
C THR A 365 36.35 -19.78 2.71
N ASN A 366 35.39 -19.88 3.63
CA ASN A 366 35.41 -20.79 4.78
C ASN A 366 36.56 -20.54 5.79
N GLU A 367 36.91 -19.29 6.03
CA GLU A 367 37.90 -18.92 7.05
C GLU A 367 37.32 -18.23 8.28
N ALA A 368 36.09 -17.69 8.19
CA ALA A 368 35.54 -16.81 9.21
C ALA A 368 34.93 -17.49 10.44
N GLN A 369 34.89 -18.83 10.48
CA GLN A 369 34.28 -19.61 11.56
C GLN A 369 35.13 -19.65 12.84
N LEU A 370 35.58 -18.49 13.31
CA LEU A 370 36.50 -18.34 14.44
C LEU A 370 35.81 -18.05 15.76
N GLY A 371 34.49 -17.96 15.76
CA GLY A 371 33.67 -17.83 16.95
C GLY A 371 33.89 -19.00 17.90
N ALA A 372 34.01 -18.73 19.19
CA ALA A 372 34.08 -19.76 20.20
C ALA A 372 32.68 -20.08 20.72
N SER A 373 32.46 -21.34 21.10
CA SER A 373 31.28 -21.71 21.90
C SER A 373 31.21 -20.84 23.15
N GLN A 374 30.02 -20.29 23.41
CA GLN A 374 29.78 -19.42 24.55
C GLN A 374 28.38 -19.63 25.11
N SER A 375 28.18 -19.23 26.36
CA SER A 375 26.82 -19.18 26.94
C SER A 375 25.99 -18.10 26.25
N THR A 376 24.69 -18.06 26.55
CA THR A 376 23.84 -16.93 26.21
C THR A 376 24.53 -15.60 26.54
N ILE A 377 24.52 -14.68 25.58
CA ILE A 377 24.99 -13.32 25.75
C ILE A 377 23.79 -12.36 25.79
N GLN A 378 24.02 -11.18 26.35
CA GLN A 378 23.09 -10.05 26.26
C GLN A 378 23.57 -9.17 25.11
N ALA A 379 22.88 -9.23 23.97
CA ALA A 379 23.24 -8.47 22.79
C ALA A 379 22.49 -7.13 22.76
N ASP A 380 23.19 -6.07 22.37
CA ASP A 380 22.64 -4.73 22.21
C ASP A 380 21.78 -4.66 20.93
N VAL A 381 20.61 -4.02 21.03
CA VAL A 381 19.74 -3.73 19.88
C VAL A 381 19.95 -2.27 19.48
N GLU A 382 20.53 -2.07 18.29
CA GLU A 382 20.98 -0.75 17.82
C GLU A 382 19.85 0.10 17.23
N ASP A 383 18.76 -0.52 16.81
CA ASP A 383 17.59 0.14 16.24
C ASP A 383 16.45 0.28 17.27
N ALA A 384 16.01 1.52 17.50
CA ALA A 384 15.00 1.82 18.52
C ALA A 384 13.60 1.28 18.19
N PHE A 385 13.23 1.19 16.91
CA PHE A 385 11.94 0.61 16.50
C PHE A 385 11.96 -0.91 16.66
N LEU A 386 13.06 -1.56 16.26
CA LEU A 386 13.28 -2.98 16.52
C LEU A 386 13.21 -3.29 18.02
N LEU A 387 13.93 -2.54 18.85
CA LEU A 387 13.92 -2.72 20.30
C LEU A 387 12.51 -2.58 20.89
N SER A 388 11.79 -1.52 20.51
CA SER A 388 10.42 -1.27 21.00
C SER A 388 9.46 -2.39 20.56
N TRP A 389 9.61 -2.87 19.33
CA TRP A 389 8.82 -3.98 18.80
C TRP A 389 9.11 -5.28 19.57
N LEU A 390 10.39 -5.58 19.84
CA LEU A 390 10.83 -6.75 20.61
C LEU A 390 10.32 -6.72 22.05
N ASP A 391 10.39 -5.57 22.73
CA ASP A 391 9.83 -5.38 24.07
C ASP A 391 8.32 -5.67 24.08
N GLY A 392 7.58 -5.18 23.08
CA GLY A 392 6.17 -5.46 22.89
C GLY A 392 5.83 -6.95 22.66
N ARG A 393 6.82 -7.78 22.33
CA ARG A 393 6.72 -9.24 22.21
C ARG A 393 7.27 -10.00 23.43
N GLY A 394 7.84 -9.29 24.41
CA GLY A 394 8.54 -9.89 25.55
C GLY A 394 9.86 -10.55 25.17
N ALA A 395 10.47 -10.12 24.06
CA ALA A 395 11.75 -10.63 23.57
C ALA A 395 12.95 -9.75 23.96
N ALA A 396 12.70 -8.56 24.51
CA ALA A 396 13.74 -7.67 25.04
C ALA A 396 13.87 -7.79 26.57
N ASN A 397 15.08 -7.62 27.05
CA ASN A 397 15.43 -7.56 28.47
C ASN A 397 15.20 -6.17 29.05
N SER A 398 15.13 -6.09 30.38
CA SER A 398 14.89 -4.82 31.08
C SER A 398 15.99 -3.76 30.92
N ASP A 399 17.16 -4.16 30.43
CA ASP A 399 18.30 -3.29 30.14
C ASP A 399 18.44 -2.96 28.64
N ASN A 400 17.39 -3.20 27.85
CA ASN A 400 17.31 -2.97 26.41
C ASN A 400 18.21 -3.88 25.55
N THR A 401 18.65 -5.01 26.10
CA THR A 401 19.35 -6.06 25.35
C THR A 401 18.40 -7.19 24.93
N ILE A 402 18.90 -8.16 24.16
CA ILE A 402 18.24 -9.43 23.90
C ILE A 402 19.12 -10.62 24.27
N ASP A 403 18.48 -11.74 24.62
CA ASP A 403 19.17 -13.01 24.86
C ASP A 403 19.51 -13.68 23.52
N VAL A 404 20.81 -13.77 23.22
CA VAL A 404 21.33 -14.50 22.05
C VAL A 404 22.03 -15.76 22.56
N ALA A 405 21.46 -16.93 22.27
CA ALA A 405 21.81 -18.23 22.82
C ALA A 405 22.22 -19.23 21.73
N ASP A 406 22.43 -20.49 22.14
CA ASP A 406 22.64 -21.65 21.25
C ASP A 406 23.77 -21.46 20.22
N TRP A 407 24.88 -20.90 20.70
CA TRP A 407 26.09 -20.70 19.91
C TRP A 407 26.73 -22.03 19.50
N LEU A 408 26.99 -22.19 18.20
CA LEU A 408 27.76 -23.31 17.70
C LEU A 408 29.17 -23.36 18.30
N PRO A 409 29.81 -24.55 18.26
CA PRO A 409 31.23 -24.68 18.62
C PRO A 409 32.18 -23.77 17.83
N SER A 410 31.76 -23.37 16.63
CA SER A 410 32.47 -22.56 15.65
C SER A 410 31.42 -21.85 14.79
N TRP A 411 31.51 -20.53 14.68
CA TRP A 411 30.54 -19.65 14.03
C TRP A 411 31.25 -18.43 13.44
N THR A 412 30.61 -17.77 12.47
CA THR A 412 31.16 -16.69 11.66
C THR A 412 31.18 -15.37 12.43
N VAL A 413 32.37 -14.81 12.59
CA VAL A 413 32.57 -13.56 13.33
C VAL A 413 32.78 -12.41 12.35
N ILE A 414 31.88 -11.43 12.38
CA ILE A 414 32.10 -10.14 11.70
C ILE A 414 33.25 -9.43 12.42
N ASN A 415 34.27 -9.01 11.69
CA ASN A 415 35.38 -8.23 12.23
C ASN A 415 35.04 -6.73 12.23
N ASP A 416 34.58 -6.21 11.08
CA ASP A 416 34.23 -4.80 10.90
C ASP A 416 33.23 -4.59 9.75
N VAL A 417 32.53 -3.44 9.75
CA VAL A 417 31.55 -3.07 8.70
C VAL A 417 31.75 -1.64 8.19
N SER A 418 31.44 -1.40 6.91
CA SER A 418 31.62 -0.08 6.29
C SER A 418 30.59 0.93 6.82
N ASP A 419 30.81 2.22 6.56
CA ASP A 419 29.87 3.29 6.95
C ASP A 419 28.48 3.15 6.28
N ASP A 420 28.40 2.40 5.18
CA ASP A 420 27.16 2.15 4.43
C ASP A 420 26.38 0.91 4.95
N VAL A 421 26.90 0.22 5.96
CA VAL A 421 26.27 -0.93 6.60
C VAL A 421 25.48 -0.50 7.84
N LYS A 422 24.24 -0.95 7.94
CA LYS A 422 23.43 -0.83 9.15
C LYS A 422 23.69 -2.02 10.07
N VAL A 423 24.09 -1.75 11.30
CA VAL A 423 24.12 -2.75 12.39
C VAL A 423 22.77 -2.72 13.11
N TRP A 424 22.15 -3.88 13.27
CA TRP A 424 20.87 -4.06 13.98
C TRP A 424 21.05 -4.60 15.38
N VAL A 425 21.98 -5.56 15.52
CA VAL A 425 22.31 -6.22 16.78
C VAL A 425 23.83 -6.31 16.87
N SER A 426 24.37 -6.00 18.04
CA SER A 426 25.79 -6.14 18.36
C SER A 426 25.96 -6.82 19.73
N GLY A 427 27.14 -7.36 20.02
CA GLY A 427 27.38 -7.96 21.34
C GLY A 427 28.83 -8.33 21.60
N GLU A 428 29.19 -8.45 22.88
CA GLU A 428 30.50 -8.94 23.28
C GLU A 428 30.56 -10.45 23.05
N VAL A 429 31.46 -10.87 22.18
CA VAL A 429 31.60 -12.26 21.75
C VAL A 429 33.04 -12.74 21.89
N SER A 430 33.19 -14.05 22.11
CA SER A 430 34.47 -14.72 22.22
C SER A 430 34.86 -15.41 20.92
N PHE A 431 36.08 -15.20 20.43
CA PHE A 431 36.57 -15.77 19.16
C PHE A 431 38.09 -15.93 19.13
N GLY A 432 38.60 -16.66 18.14
CA GLY A 432 40.02 -16.84 17.86
C GLY A 432 40.76 -17.81 18.81
N PHE A 433 42.05 -18.01 18.53
CA PHE A 433 42.95 -18.80 19.37
C PHE A 433 44.33 -18.13 19.54
N PRO A 434 44.73 -17.71 20.76
CA PRO A 434 43.99 -17.81 22.02
C PRO A 434 42.71 -16.95 21.98
N THR A 435 41.66 -17.41 22.67
CA THR A 435 40.35 -16.76 22.63
C THR A 435 40.41 -15.33 23.19
N THR A 436 39.85 -14.39 22.44
CA THR A 436 39.68 -12.98 22.82
C THR A 436 38.20 -12.63 22.87
N ALA A 437 37.83 -11.65 23.69
CA ALA A 437 36.49 -11.10 23.71
C ALA A 437 36.49 -9.67 23.16
N ALA A 438 35.56 -9.36 22.26
CA ALA A 438 35.35 -8.01 21.75
C ALA A 438 33.88 -7.80 21.36
N GLN A 439 33.47 -6.54 21.33
CA GLN A 439 32.19 -6.12 20.77
C GLN A 439 32.22 -6.28 19.26
N ARG A 440 31.27 -7.05 18.71
CA ARG A 440 31.13 -7.30 17.28
C ARG A 440 29.69 -7.07 16.81
N PRO A 441 29.49 -6.60 15.57
CA PRO A 441 28.19 -6.72 14.91
C PRO A 441 27.78 -8.20 14.85
N LEU A 442 26.47 -8.45 15.01
CA LEU A 442 25.88 -9.79 14.97
C LEU A 442 24.76 -9.90 13.94
N THR A 443 24.11 -8.78 13.61
CA THR A 443 23.12 -8.71 12.54
C THR A 443 23.30 -7.41 11.80
N ILE A 444 23.49 -7.49 10.50
CA ILE A 444 23.82 -6.34 9.65
C ILE A 444 22.98 -6.37 8.38
N SER A 445 22.74 -5.21 7.79
CA SER A 445 22.22 -5.12 6.43
C SER A 445 22.87 -4.00 5.65
N PHE A 446 22.88 -4.12 4.34
CA PHE A 446 23.31 -3.05 3.44
C PHE A 446 22.59 -3.09 2.10
N ASP A 447 22.56 -1.94 1.44
CA ASP A 447 22.02 -1.84 0.09
C ASP A 447 23.07 -2.33 -0.92
N ALA A 448 22.61 -3.14 -1.88
CA ALA A 448 23.42 -3.59 -3.01
C ALA A 448 22.67 -3.20 -4.28
N GLY A 449 23.14 -2.14 -4.96
CA GLY A 449 22.42 -1.56 -6.10
C GLY A 449 21.04 -1.03 -5.69
N THR A 450 19.98 -1.68 -6.18
CA THR A 450 18.59 -1.41 -5.78
C THR A 450 17.98 -2.47 -4.87
N GLY A 451 18.74 -3.53 -4.58
CA GLY A 451 18.38 -4.58 -3.64
C GLY A 451 19.08 -4.43 -2.30
N SER A 452 19.03 -5.49 -1.49
CA SER A 452 19.54 -5.49 -0.13
C SER A 452 20.17 -6.84 0.24
N VAL A 453 21.11 -6.79 1.16
CA VAL A 453 21.72 -7.96 1.79
C VAL A 453 21.51 -7.85 3.29
N LEU A 454 21.03 -8.93 3.91
CA LEU A 454 20.96 -9.13 5.34
C LEU A 454 21.94 -10.25 5.72
N PHE A 455 22.60 -10.11 6.85
CA PHE A 455 23.42 -11.17 7.42
C PHE A 455 23.28 -11.24 8.94
N SER A 456 23.28 -12.45 9.50
CA SER A 456 23.39 -12.67 10.95
C SER A 456 24.38 -13.76 11.32
N SER A 457 25.22 -13.50 12.32
CA SER A 457 26.26 -14.42 12.83
C SER A 457 25.73 -15.54 13.72
N TYR A 458 24.54 -15.40 14.30
CA TYR A 458 23.94 -16.41 15.16
C TYR A 458 22.82 -17.17 14.45
N HIS A 459 22.52 -18.36 14.96
CA HIS A 459 21.48 -19.20 14.41
C HIS A 459 20.09 -18.65 14.65
N THR A 460 19.21 -18.97 13.71
CA THR A 460 17.78 -18.76 13.84
C THR A 460 17.10 -20.12 13.80
N GLU A 461 16.37 -20.44 14.87
CA GLU A 461 15.71 -21.71 15.11
C GLU A 461 16.56 -22.97 14.78
N GLU A 462 17.48 -23.34 15.68
CA GLU A 462 18.30 -24.57 15.55
C GLU A 462 17.47 -25.86 15.75
N PHE A 463 16.40 -25.77 16.56
CA PHE A 463 15.57 -26.92 16.92
C PHE A 463 14.08 -26.60 16.85
N ALA A 464 13.28 -27.62 16.52
CA ALA A 464 11.82 -27.56 16.55
C ALA A 464 11.30 -27.02 17.89
N SER A 465 10.66 -25.86 17.84
CA SER A 465 10.05 -25.20 19.00
C SER A 465 8.75 -24.54 18.60
N THR A 466 7.74 -24.59 19.47
CA THR A 466 6.50 -23.82 19.25
C THR A 466 6.67 -22.34 19.56
N ASP A 467 7.67 -21.98 20.36
CA ASP A 467 7.99 -20.61 20.73
C ASP A 467 9.12 -20.07 19.86
N LEU A 468 9.16 -18.74 19.72
CA LEU A 468 10.19 -18.00 18.98
C LEU A 468 11.15 -17.34 19.97
N THR A 469 12.45 -17.57 19.78
CA THR A 469 13.52 -16.93 20.53
C THR A 469 13.64 -15.46 20.17
N ALA A 470 14.45 -14.69 20.92
CA ALA A 470 14.70 -13.29 20.56
C ALA A 470 15.41 -13.17 19.20
N GLN A 471 16.29 -14.12 18.86
CA GLN A 471 16.95 -14.21 17.55
C GLN A 471 15.90 -14.39 16.43
N ASP A 472 14.95 -15.32 16.60
CA ASP A 472 13.88 -15.54 15.63
C ASP A 472 12.99 -14.30 15.47
N ARG A 473 12.74 -13.58 16.57
CA ARG A 473 11.96 -12.33 16.54
C ARG A 473 12.70 -11.20 15.81
N VAL A 474 14.03 -11.13 15.91
CA VAL A 474 14.82 -10.20 15.08
C VAL A 474 14.64 -10.53 13.59
N LEU A 475 14.74 -11.81 13.21
CA LEU A 475 14.48 -12.21 11.83
C LEU A 475 13.06 -11.83 11.39
N GLN A 476 12.05 -12.12 12.20
CA GLN A 476 10.66 -11.76 11.87
C GLN A 476 10.48 -10.28 11.57
N TYR A 477 11.14 -9.41 12.33
CA TYR A 477 11.09 -7.97 12.06
C TYR A 477 11.78 -7.62 10.73
N LEU A 478 12.97 -8.18 10.50
CA LEU A 478 13.80 -7.85 9.35
C LEU A 478 13.27 -8.43 8.03
N ILE A 479 12.43 -9.47 8.09
CA ILE A 479 11.69 -10.00 6.93
C ILE A 479 10.79 -8.95 6.29
N PHE A 480 10.30 -7.98 7.06
CA PHE A 480 9.43 -6.91 6.54
C PHE A 480 10.19 -5.61 6.31
N GLU A 481 11.30 -5.41 7.02
CA GLU A 481 12.08 -4.17 6.99
C GLU A 481 13.13 -4.17 5.88
N VAL A 482 13.86 -5.28 5.72
CA VAL A 482 15.01 -5.40 4.81
C VAL A 482 14.69 -6.35 3.66
N LEU A 483 14.08 -7.48 3.98
CA LEU A 483 13.68 -8.53 3.04
C LEU A 483 12.24 -8.30 2.55
#